data_AF-A0A5E4HN68-F1
#
_entry.id   AF-A0A5E4HN68-F1
#
_cell.length_a   1.000
_cell.length_b   1.000
_cell.length_c   1.000
_cell.angle_alpha   90.00
_cell.angle_beta   90.00
_cell.angle_gamma   90.00
#
_symmetry.space_group_name_H-M   'P 1'
#
loop_
_entity.id
_entity.type
_entity.pdbx_description
1 polymer ?
#
loop_
_entity_poly.entity_id
_entity_poly.type
_entity_poly.pdbx_seq_one_letter_code
_entity_poly.pdbx_strand_id
1 'polypeptide(L)' 'MVSTAQTIEAIYEDNVLKPLKPLKGIMEHENVVLIVQSHPAKRNLREIKGTLSHKEAVEMQELVNAEFEKIEGEW' A
#
# COMPACT_ATOMS: atom_id res chain seq x y z
N MET A 1 2.23 -8.77 -28.25
CA MET A 1 2.15 -9.87 -27.26
C MET A 1 1.36 -9.36 -26.07
N VAL A 2 0.33 -10.08 -25.65
CA VAL A 2 -0.42 -9.72 -24.43
C VAL A 2 0.39 -10.27 -23.27
N SER A 3 0.99 -9.40 -22.44
CA SER A 3 1.65 -9.84 -21.22
C SER A 3 0.58 -10.12 -20.16
N THR A 4 0.34 -11.39 -19.86
CA THR A 4 -0.53 -11.78 -18.75
C THR A 4 0.21 -11.48 -17.44
N ALA A 5 -0.13 -10.37 -16.76
CA ALA A 5 0.48 -10.04 -15.48
C ALA A 5 -0.09 -10.96 -14.39
N GLN A 6 0.79 -11.65 -13.66
CA GLN A 6 0.43 -12.46 -12.50
C GLN A 6 1.01 -11.83 -11.24
N THR A 7 0.17 -11.63 -10.22
CA THR A 7 0.63 -11.27 -8.89
C THR A 7 1.01 -12.51 -8.12
N ILE A 8 2.23 -12.54 -7.57
CA ILE A 8 2.78 -13.63 -6.78
C ILE A 8 3.01 -13.11 -5.35
N GLU A 9 2.52 -13.83 -4.36
CA GLU A 9 2.86 -13.57 -2.97
C GLU A 9 4.21 -14.23 -2.63
N ALA A 10 5.11 -13.45 -2.03
CA ALA A 10 6.44 -13.91 -1.66
C ALA A 10 6.88 -13.27 -0.34
N ILE A 11 7.76 -13.99 0.38
CA ILE A 11 8.50 -13.45 1.51
C ILE A 11 9.88 -13.03 0.99
N TYR A 12 10.32 -11.83 1.38
CA TYR A 12 11.69 -11.39 1.15
C TYR A 12 12.54 -11.66 2.39
N GLU A 13 13.46 -12.62 2.29
CA GLU A 13 14.32 -13.07 3.38
C GLU A 13 15.67 -13.53 2.83
N ASP A 14 16.77 -13.24 3.54
CA ASP A 14 18.14 -13.56 3.13
C ASP A 14 18.54 -13.02 1.75
N ASN A 15 17.99 -11.86 1.37
CA ASN A 15 18.13 -11.25 0.03
C ASN A 15 17.53 -12.08 -1.12
N VAL A 16 16.62 -13.02 -0.81
CA VAL A 16 15.93 -13.87 -1.79
C VAL A 16 14.42 -13.67 -1.70
N LEU A 17 13.75 -13.54 -2.85
CA LEU A 17 12.29 -13.60 -2.94
C LEU A 17 11.85 -15.07 -2.95
N LYS A 18 11.16 -15.49 -1.90
CA LYS A 18 10.68 -16.87 -1.70
C LYS A 18 9.16 -16.90 -1.96
N PRO A 19 8.69 -17.42 -3.11
CA PRO A 19 7.25 -17.51 -3.39
C PRO A 19 6.54 -18.37 -2.34
N LEU A 20 5.36 -17.94 -1.89
CA LEU A 20 4.55 -18.73 -0.96
C LEU A 20 3.89 -19.95 -1.63
N LYS A 21 3.81 -19.94 -2.96
CA LYS A 21 3.23 -20.99 -3.79
C LYS A 21 4.09 -21.21 -5.03
N PRO A 22 4.13 -22.44 -5.58
CA PRO A 22 4.82 -22.70 -6.85
C PRO A 22 4.29 -21.81 -7.98
N LEU A 23 5.21 -21.30 -8.79
CA LEU A 23 4.87 -20.53 -9.99
C LEU A 23 4.36 -21.48 -11.06
N LYS A 24 3.25 -21.13 -11.72
CA LYS A 24 2.68 -21.92 -12.81
C LYS A 24 3.05 -21.28 -14.14
N GLY A 25 3.44 -22.09 -15.11
CA GLY A 25 3.72 -21.61 -16.47
C GLY A 25 5.06 -20.88 -16.65
N ILE A 26 5.97 -21.01 -15.67
CA ILE A 26 7.36 -20.56 -15.77
C ILE A 26 8.25 -21.80 -15.72
N MET A 27 9.18 -21.92 -16.66
CA MET A 27 10.11 -23.04 -16.71
C MET A 27 11.33 -22.78 -15.83
N GLU A 28 11.96 -23.85 -15.37
CA GLU A 28 13.25 -23.74 -14.69
C GLU A 28 14.28 -23.09 -15.63
N HIS A 29 15.09 -22.17 -15.08
CA HIS A 29 16.07 -21.36 -15.82
C HIS A 29 15.50 -20.36 -16.86
N GLU A 30 14.20 -20.11 -16.85
CA GLU A 30 13.60 -19.06 -17.68
C GLU A 30 13.97 -17.66 -17.15
N ASN A 31 14.33 -16.74 -18.05
CA ASN A 31 14.52 -15.34 -17.70
C ASN A 31 13.17 -14.66 -17.52
N VAL A 32 12.92 -14.11 -16.33
CA VAL A 32 11.64 -13.45 -15.98
C VAL A 32 11.87 -12.00 -15.58
N VAL A 33 10.86 -11.15 -15.83
CA VAL A 33 10.83 -9.76 -15.35
C VAL A 33 9.93 -9.71 -14.12
N LEU A 34 10.45 -9.13 -13.04
CA LEU A 34 9.74 -9.00 -11.77
C LEU A 34 9.46 -7.53 -11.48
N ILE A 35 8.24 -7.25 -11.02
CA ILE A 35 7.87 -5.95 -10.45
C ILE A 35 7.75 -6.17 -8.93
N VAL A 36 8.62 -5.50 -8.17
CA VAL A 36 8.64 -5.61 -6.72
C VAL A 36 7.96 -4.39 -6.12
N GLN A 37 6.89 -4.63 -5.35
CA GLN A 37 6.21 -3.59 -4.59
C GLN A 37 6.21 -4.01 -3.11
N SER A 38 6.87 -3.21 -2.27
CA SER A 38 6.74 -3.38 -0.82
C SER A 38 5.31 -3.03 -0.43
N HIS A 39 4.63 -3.93 0.27
CA HIS A 39 3.42 -3.53 0.96
C HIS A 39 3.82 -2.48 2.01
N PRO A 40 3.16 -1.31 2.05
CA PRO A 40 3.31 -0.46 3.21
C PRO A 40 2.94 -1.32 4.41
N ALA A 41 3.87 -1.48 5.35
CA ALA A 41 3.55 -2.14 6.60
C ALA A 41 2.27 -1.47 7.10
N LYS A 42 1.21 -2.25 7.34
CA LYS A 42 0.05 -1.73 8.04
C LYS A 42 0.62 -1.20 9.36
N ARG A 43 0.78 0.13 9.49
CA ARG A 43 1.10 0.75 10.77
C ARG A 43 0.14 0.10 11.75
N ASN A 44 0.69 -0.45 12.84
CA ASN A 44 -0.07 -1.28 13.75
C ASN A 44 -1.38 -0.54 14.05
N LEU A 45 -2.54 -1.11 13.67
CA LEU A 45 -3.83 -0.48 13.97
C LEU A 45 -4.02 -0.25 15.47
N ARG A 46 -3.19 -0.92 16.29
CA ARG A 46 -3.04 -0.69 17.74
C ARG A 46 -2.54 0.71 18.09
N GLU A 47 -1.71 1.34 17.25
CA GLU A 47 -1.22 2.72 17.42
C GLU A 47 -2.30 3.76 17.02
N ILE A 48 -3.31 3.35 16.25
CA ILE A 48 -4.43 4.19 15.79
C ILE A 48 -5.68 3.96 16.68
N LYS A 49 -5.60 3.07 17.67
CA LYS A 49 -6.70 2.77 18.58
C LYS A 49 -6.77 3.82 19.70
N GLY A 50 -7.70 4.76 19.58
CA GLY A 50 -7.99 5.76 20.61
C GLY A 50 -9.32 6.48 20.35
N THR A 51 -9.83 7.18 21.34
CA THR A 51 -10.97 8.12 21.20
C THR A 51 -10.43 9.52 21.03
N LEU A 52 -10.92 10.22 20.02
CA LEU A 52 -10.65 11.64 19.82
C LEU A 52 -11.40 12.45 20.88
N SER A 53 -10.71 13.32 21.63
CA SER A 53 -11.38 14.30 22.47
C SER A 53 -12.16 15.29 21.61
N HIS A 54 -13.15 15.97 22.20
CA HIS A 54 -13.93 16.98 21.48
C HIS A 54 -13.03 18.10 20.92
N LYS A 55 -11.99 18.50 21.66
CA LYS A 55 -11.04 19.51 21.22
C LYS A 55 -10.25 19.05 19.98
N GLU A 56 -9.68 17.85 20.02
CA GLU A 56 -8.97 17.26 18.87
C GLU A 56 -9.89 17.11 17.65
N ALA A 57 -11.17 16.80 17.87
CA ALA A 57 -12.18 16.74 16.81
C ALA A 57 -12.39 18.09 16.12
N VAL A 58 -12.50 19.16 16.91
CA VAL A 58 -12.65 20.52 16.38
C VAL A 58 -11.41 20.95 15.61
N GLU A 59 -10.21 20.73 16.18
CA GLU A 59 -8.93 21.08 15.52
C GLU A 59 -8.75 20.33 14.19
N MET A 60 -9.11 19.04 14.14
CA MET A 60 -9.07 18.27 12.89
C MET A 60 -10.07 18.78 11.85
N GLN A 61 -11.28 19.16 12.28
CA GLN A 61 -12.30 19.69 11.38
C GLN A 61 -11.87 21.03 10.77
N GLU A 62 -11.28 21.92 11.57
CA GLU A 62 -10.76 23.21 11.11
C GLU A 62 -9.65 23.03 10.05
N LEU A 63 -8.76 22.05 10.26
CA LEU A 63 -7.72 21.69 9.29
C LEU A 63 -8.30 21.20 7.96
N VAL A 64 -9.29 20.32 8.00
CA VAL A 64 -9.97 19.82 6.79
C VAL A 64 -10.65 20.96 6.05
N ASN A 65 -11.33 21.84 6.78
CA ASN A 65 -11.99 23.00 6.20
C ASN A 65 -10.98 23.96 5.54
N ALA A 66 -9.87 24.27 6.21
CA ALA A 66 -8.84 25.15 5.65
C ALA A 66 -8.26 24.62 4.32
N GLU A 67 -8.12 23.31 4.20
CA GLU A 67 -7.53 22.65 3.03
C GLU A 67 -8.56 22.44 1.90
N PHE A 68 -9.79 22.05 2.23
CA PHE A 68 -10.76 21.53 1.25
C PHE A 68 -12.05 22.35 1.13
N GLU A 69 -12.29 23.36 1.97
CA GLU A 69 -13.49 24.22 1.89
C GLU A 69 -13.35 25.32 0.81
N LYS A 70 -12.13 25.51 0.27
CA LYS A 70 -11.95 26.34 -0.93
C LYS A 70 -12.46 25.57 -2.15
N ILE A 71 -13.73 25.78 -2.47
CA ILE A 71 -14.36 25.26 -3.70
C ILE A 71 -13.55 25.80 -4.90
N GLU A 72 -13.13 24.92 -5.81
CA GLU A 72 -12.52 25.34 -7.07
C GLU A 72 -13.45 26.30 -7.82
N GLY A 73 -13.07 27.57 -7.94
CA GLY A 73 -13.87 28.58 -8.65
C GLY A 73 -13.74 30.02 -8.16
N GLU A 74 -13.14 30.28 -6.98
CA GLU A 74 -12.74 31.64 -6.56
C GLU A 74 -11.22 31.81 -6.72
N TRP A 75 -10.78 32.03 -7.95
CA TRP A 75 -9.45 32.57 -8.30
C TRP A 75 -9.63 33.87 -9.08
#